data_AF-A0A7X9AHM5-F1
#
_entry.id   AF-A0A7X9AHM5-F1
#
_cell.length_a   1.000
_cell.length_b   1.000
_cell.length_c   1.000
_cell.angle_alpha   90.00
_cell.angle_beta   90.00
_cell.angle_gamma   90.00
#
_symmetry.space_group_name_H-M   'P 1'
#
loop_
_entity.id
_entity.type
_entity.pdbx_description
1 polymer ?
#
loop_
_entity_poly.entity_id
_entity_poly.type
_entity_poly.pdbx_seq_one_letter_code
_entity_poly.pdbx_strand_id
1 'polypeptide(L)'
;MAEKFNILSFSGKGKGLKIFDSSVYKDHEKTPLARLFWNMRYKVIVWLCCFAAFILSFPIEHLWRYGWSPATAKWMGIYFRNFFHSFGLSTFAEIPEWFSRAITQTDIATLAPLLPIAIFFILTDETLLKEFNPYGKDTLKEESSRKANDADIKKMGLLDGFMMVLGYWKKKPLMMTKTYSALCLAPPGTGKT
;
A
#
# COMPACT_ATOMS: atom_id res chain seq x y z
N MET A 1 10.79 -23.87 12.71
CA MET A 1 11.63 -22.67 12.46
C MET A 1 12.02 -21.93 13.74
N ALA A 2 11.24 -22.02 14.83
CA ALA A 2 11.54 -21.36 16.12
C ALA A 2 12.71 -21.99 16.92
N GLU A 3 12.93 -23.31 16.83
CA GLU A 3 13.98 -23.97 17.65
C GLU A 3 15.42 -23.70 17.19
N LYS A 4 15.62 -23.29 15.93
CA LYS A 4 16.97 -23.00 15.40
C LYS A 4 17.56 -21.67 15.89
N PHE A 5 16.76 -20.85 16.56
CA PHE A 5 17.17 -19.56 17.13
C PHE A 5 17.39 -19.61 18.65
N ASN A 6 17.10 -20.74 19.30
CA ASN A 6 17.27 -20.91 20.76
C ASN A 6 18.74 -21.02 21.22
N ILE A 7 19.71 -21.03 20.30
CA ILE A 7 21.15 -21.09 20.65
C ILE A 7 21.67 -19.71 21.13
N LEU A 8 20.93 -18.63 20.87
CA LEU A 8 21.26 -17.29 21.37
C LEU A 8 20.54 -16.91 22.67
N SER A 9 19.70 -17.80 23.20
CA SER A 9 18.92 -17.56 24.42
C SER A 9 19.05 -18.72 25.40
N PHE A 10 20.25 -18.96 25.92
CA PHE A 10 20.39 -19.74 27.15
C PHE A 10 21.33 -19.06 28.16
N SER A 11 20.69 -18.66 29.26
CA SER A 11 21.10 -18.75 30.66
C SER A 11 22.40 -18.07 31.14
N GLY A 12 22.22 -17.26 32.20
CA GLY A 12 23.26 -17.01 33.20
C GLY A 12 23.99 -15.68 33.07
N LYS A 13 23.58 -14.69 33.88
CA LYS A 13 24.36 -13.53 34.38
C LYS A 13 25.32 -12.77 33.42
N GLY A 14 25.20 -12.92 32.11
CA GLY A 14 25.88 -12.13 31.10
C GLY A 14 24.92 -11.10 30.53
N LYS A 15 25.39 -9.87 30.29
CA LYS A 15 24.67 -8.84 29.55
C LYS A 15 24.35 -9.35 28.13
N GLY A 16 23.27 -10.11 27.98
CA GLY A 16 22.72 -10.52 26.71
C GLY A 16 22.34 -9.28 25.91
N LEU A 17 22.79 -9.23 24.66
CA LEU A 17 22.48 -8.15 23.74
C LEU A 17 20.96 -8.09 23.51
N LYS A 18 20.30 -7.12 24.15
CA LYS A 18 18.88 -6.79 24.04
C LYS A 18 18.52 -6.19 22.67
N ILE A 19 18.89 -6.88 21.59
CA ILE A 19 18.66 -6.38 20.22
C ILE A 19 17.14 -6.34 19.94
N PHE A 20 16.39 -7.29 20.50
CA PHE A 20 14.94 -7.42 20.33
C PHE A 20 14.08 -6.64 21.34
N ASP A 21 14.70 -6.00 22.34
CA ASP A 21 13.99 -5.16 23.34
C ASP A 21 14.10 -3.67 23.01
N SER A 22 14.79 -3.33 21.91
CA SER A 22 15.01 -1.95 21.49
C SER A 22 13.75 -1.35 20.86
N SER A 23 13.40 -0.12 21.23
CA SER A 23 12.28 0.66 20.66
C SER A 23 12.29 0.69 19.13
N VAL A 24 13.49 0.64 18.55
CA VAL A 24 13.76 0.62 17.11
C VAL A 24 13.12 -0.60 16.40
N TYR A 25 13.13 -1.78 17.03
CA TYR A 25 12.52 -2.98 16.44
C TYR A 25 10.99 -2.90 16.46
N LYS A 26 10.42 -2.34 17.54
CA LYS A 26 8.98 -2.07 17.62
C LYS A 26 8.53 -1.02 16.60
N ASP A 27 9.38 -0.06 16.27
CA ASP A 27 9.05 0.96 15.27
C ASP A 27 9.15 0.42 13.83
N HIS A 28 10.03 -0.56 13.57
CA HIS A 28 10.14 -1.23 12.28
C HIS A 28 8.91 -2.11 11.94
N GLU A 29 8.20 -2.66 12.93
CA GLU A 29 6.95 -3.40 12.72
C GLU A 29 5.71 -2.49 12.68
N LYS A 30 5.76 -1.32 13.32
CA LYS A 30 4.65 -0.35 13.34
C LYS A 30 4.46 0.34 11.99
N THR A 31 5.53 0.67 11.28
CA THR A 31 5.46 1.38 9.99
C THR A 31 4.71 0.61 8.89
N PRO A 32 4.90 -0.70 8.64
CA PRO A 32 4.13 -1.42 7.63
C PRO A 32 2.65 -1.58 8.03
N LEU A 33 2.35 -1.81 9.32
CA LEU A 33 0.97 -1.87 9.81
C LEU A 33 0.28 -0.52 9.69
N ALA A 34 0.95 0.58 10.07
CA ALA A 34 0.43 1.94 9.93
C ALA A 34 0.15 2.29 8.45
N ARG A 35 1.05 1.89 7.53
CA ARG A 35 0.85 2.05 6.08
C ARG A 35 -0.39 1.31 5.60
N LEU A 36 -0.58 0.07 6.03
CA LEU A 36 -1.73 -0.76 5.66
C LEU A 36 -3.04 -0.18 6.22
N PHE A 37 -3.08 0.19 7.50
CA PHE A 37 -4.23 0.84 8.12
C PHE A 37 -4.59 2.18 7.45
N TRP A 38 -3.59 2.99 7.12
CA TRP A 38 -3.82 4.25 6.42
C TRP A 38 -4.41 4.01 5.03
N ASN A 39 -3.84 3.07 4.26
CA ASN A 39 -4.35 2.71 2.94
C ASN A 39 -5.81 2.21 3.00
N MET A 40 -6.14 1.37 3.98
CA MET A 40 -7.53 0.90 4.17
C MET A 40 -8.47 2.06 4.49
N ARG A 41 -8.11 2.93 5.45
CA ARG A 41 -8.92 4.09 5.83
C ARG A 41 -9.15 5.02 4.64
N TYR A 42 -8.09 5.34 3.89
CA TYR A 42 -8.18 6.18 2.71
C TYR A 42 -9.13 5.57 1.66
N LYS A 43 -8.97 4.30 1.32
CA LYS A 43 -9.84 3.61 0.36
C LYS A 43 -11.30 3.59 0.81
N VAL A 44 -11.56 3.36 2.10
CA VAL A 44 -12.92 3.39 2.67
C VAL A 44 -13.54 4.78 2.59
N ILE A 45 -12.79 5.83 2.91
CA ILE A 45 -13.27 7.22 2.82
C ILE A 45 -13.57 7.58 1.36
N VAL A 46 -12.66 7.30 0.44
CA VAL A 46 -12.87 7.55 -1.00
C VAL A 46 -14.07 6.76 -1.50
N TRP A 47 -14.23 5.50 -1.09
CA TRP A 47 -15.39 4.70 -1.45
C TRP A 47 -16.70 5.32 -0.95
N LEU A 48 -16.77 5.75 0.32
CA LEU A 48 -17.95 6.40 0.89
C LEU A 48 -18.30 7.69 0.14
N CYS A 49 -17.31 8.53 -0.16
CA CYS A 49 -17.49 9.75 -0.92
C CYS A 49 -17.99 9.47 -2.35
N CYS A 50 -17.38 8.52 -3.06
CA CYS A 50 -17.80 8.13 -4.41
C CYS A 50 -19.19 7.48 -4.42
N PHE A 51 -19.53 6.69 -3.40
CA PHE A 51 -20.86 6.09 -3.26
C PHE A 51 -21.94 7.17 -3.05
N ALA A 52 -21.68 8.15 -2.18
CA ALA A 52 -22.58 9.29 -2.00
C ALA A 52 -22.71 10.13 -3.30
N ALA A 53 -21.60 10.36 -3.99
CA ALA A 53 -21.60 11.07 -5.28
C ALA A 53 -22.37 10.30 -6.37
N PHE A 54 -22.31 8.97 -6.38
CA PHE A 54 -23.08 8.12 -7.29
C PHE A 54 -24.59 8.17 -7.01
N ILE A 55 -25.00 8.28 -5.75
CA ILE A 55 -26.42 8.50 -5.43
C ILE A 55 -26.87 9.85 -5.98
N LEU A 56 -26.06 10.88 -5.79
CA LEU A 56 -26.39 12.23 -6.26
C LEU A 56 -26.27 12.41 -7.78
N SER A 57 -25.56 11.53 -8.48
CA SER A 57 -25.36 11.68 -9.93
C SER A 57 -26.64 11.53 -10.73
N PHE A 58 -27.62 10.74 -10.28
CA PHE A 58 -28.91 10.60 -10.98
C PHE A 58 -29.76 11.87 -10.92
N PRO A 59 -29.96 12.50 -9.74
CA PRO A 59 -30.54 13.84 -9.66
C PRO A 59 -29.79 14.89 -10.48
N ILE A 60 -28.45 14.85 -10.47
CA ILE A 60 -27.62 15.80 -11.22
C ILE A 60 -27.79 15.59 -12.73
N GLU A 61 -27.79 14.35 -13.22
CA GLU A 61 -28.09 14.03 -14.62
C GLU A 61 -29.46 14.56 -15.03
N HIS A 62 -30.48 14.28 -14.22
CA HIS A 62 -31.85 14.70 -14.49
C HIS A 62 -31.96 16.24 -14.53
N LEU A 63 -31.31 16.92 -13.58
CA LEU A 63 -31.26 18.38 -13.53
C LEU A 63 -30.49 18.97 -14.72
N TRP A 64 -29.36 18.37 -15.11
CA TRP A 64 -28.57 18.81 -16.26
C TRP A 64 -29.40 18.71 -17.54
N ARG A 65 -30.12 17.59 -17.71
CA ARG A 65 -30.87 17.31 -18.93
C ARG A 65 -32.15 18.14 -19.09
N TYR A 66 -32.95 18.26 -18.04
CA TYR A 66 -34.27 18.90 -18.10
C TYR A 66 -34.30 20.32 -17.54
N GLY A 67 -33.22 20.76 -16.91
CA GLY A 67 -33.14 22.06 -16.24
C GLY A 67 -34.03 22.14 -14.99
N TRP A 68 -34.09 23.35 -14.42
CA TRP A 68 -34.93 23.60 -13.24
C TRP A 68 -36.38 23.89 -13.66
N SER A 69 -37.29 22.98 -13.35
CA SER A 69 -38.72 23.12 -13.62
C SER A 69 -39.56 22.56 -12.46
N PRO A 70 -40.86 22.91 -12.35
CA PRO A 70 -41.76 22.31 -11.36
C PRO A 70 -41.85 20.78 -11.48
N ALA A 71 -41.70 20.24 -12.69
CA ALA A 71 -41.67 18.80 -12.93
C ALA A 71 -40.38 18.17 -12.38
N THR A 72 -39.22 18.80 -12.61
CA THR A 72 -37.91 18.39 -12.06
C THR A 72 -37.95 18.37 -10.53
N ALA A 73 -38.52 19.39 -9.91
CA ALA A 73 -38.65 19.47 -8.45
C ALA A 73 -39.53 18.34 -7.88
N LYS A 74 -40.63 18.02 -8.57
CA LYS A 74 -41.52 16.91 -8.20
C LYS A 74 -40.81 15.55 -8.34
N TRP A 75 -40.10 15.32 -9.43
CA TRP A 75 -39.32 14.10 -9.65
C TRP A 75 -38.24 13.94 -8.57
N MET A 76 -37.49 15.00 -8.28
CA MET A 76 -36.44 14.97 -7.25
C MET A 76 -37.00 14.70 -5.85
N GLY A 77 -38.18 15.24 -5.53
CA GLY A 77 -38.90 14.91 -4.30
C GLY A 77 -39.31 13.43 -4.20
N ILE A 78 -39.77 12.84 -5.31
CA ILE A 78 -40.12 11.40 -5.38
C ILE A 78 -38.85 10.55 -5.23
N TYR A 79 -37.77 10.92 -5.91
CA TYR A 79 -36.48 10.25 -5.84
C TYR A 79 -35.96 10.19 -4.40
N PHE A 80 -35.86 11.33 -3.72
CA PHE A 80 -35.38 11.36 -2.34
C PHE A 80 -36.32 10.65 -1.37
N ARG A 81 -37.64 10.75 -1.56
CA ARG A 81 -38.61 10.00 -0.75
C ARG A 81 -38.39 8.49 -0.87
N ASN A 82 -38.22 7.99 -2.08
CA ASN A 82 -37.96 6.56 -2.33
C ASN A 82 -36.58 6.15 -1.80
N PHE A 83 -35.59 7.02 -1.93
CA PHE A 83 -34.25 6.81 -1.37
C PHE A 83 -34.30 6.59 0.14
N PHE A 84 -34.95 7.48 0.89
CA PHE A 84 -35.05 7.34 2.35
C PHE A 84 -35.93 6.16 2.78
N HIS A 85 -37.00 5.86 2.04
CA HIS A 85 -37.90 4.75 2.38
C HIS A 85 -37.24 3.37 2.15
N SER A 86 -36.42 3.24 1.11
CA SER A 86 -35.78 1.98 0.72
C SER A 86 -34.31 1.89 1.16
N PHE A 87 -33.85 2.75 2.08
CA PHE A 87 -32.46 2.83 2.53
C PHE A 87 -31.44 2.87 1.37
N GLY A 88 -31.77 3.61 0.31
CA GLY A 88 -30.91 3.79 -0.86
C GLY A 88 -30.96 2.68 -1.91
N LEU A 89 -31.68 1.58 -1.68
CA LEU A 89 -31.83 0.51 -2.68
C LEU A 89 -32.58 0.97 -3.93
N SER A 90 -33.45 1.99 -3.80
CA SER A 90 -34.18 2.56 -4.94
C SER A 90 -33.26 3.17 -6.00
N THR A 91 -32.04 3.59 -5.65
CA THR A 91 -31.08 4.13 -6.62
C THR A 91 -30.64 3.07 -7.64
N PHE A 92 -30.62 1.79 -7.26
CA PHE A 92 -30.33 0.71 -8.21
C PHE A 92 -31.46 0.50 -9.22
N ALA A 93 -32.70 0.87 -8.89
CA ALA A 93 -33.83 0.77 -9.81
C ALA A 93 -33.75 1.79 -10.96
N GLU A 94 -32.96 2.86 -10.80
CA GLU A 94 -32.71 3.86 -11.85
C GLU A 94 -31.66 3.37 -12.87
N ILE A 95 -30.84 2.37 -12.53
CA ILE A 95 -29.75 1.89 -13.38
C ILE A 95 -30.24 1.32 -14.71
N PRO A 96 -31.28 0.45 -14.77
CA PRO A 96 -31.77 -0.07 -16.06
C PRO A 96 -32.30 1.04 -16.97
N GLU A 97 -33.00 2.02 -16.40
CA GLU A 97 -33.55 3.14 -17.17
C GLU A 97 -32.42 4.04 -17.69
N TRP A 98 -31.45 4.37 -16.83
CA TRP A 98 -30.24 5.08 -17.23
C TRP A 98 -29.46 4.33 -18.31
N PHE A 99 -29.27 3.01 -18.17
CA PHE A 99 -28.53 2.21 -19.14
C PHE A 99 -29.22 2.20 -20.52
N SER A 100 -30.55 2.08 -20.53
CA SER A 100 -31.33 2.22 -21.76
C SER A 100 -31.15 3.61 -22.39
N ARG A 101 -31.15 4.67 -21.58
CA ARG A 101 -30.87 6.04 -22.05
C ARG A 101 -29.45 6.21 -22.57
N ALA A 102 -28.45 5.63 -21.91
CA ALA A 102 -27.05 5.72 -22.32
C ALA A 102 -26.78 5.04 -23.67
N ILE A 103 -27.53 3.98 -24.01
CA ILE A 103 -27.43 3.31 -25.32
C ILE A 103 -28.20 4.08 -26.40
N THR A 104 -29.39 4.58 -26.07
CA THR A 104 -30.29 5.21 -27.05
C THR A 104 -29.96 6.67 -27.34
N GLN A 105 -29.30 7.36 -26.40
CA GLN A 105 -29.00 8.79 -26.49
C GLN A 105 -27.55 9.04 -26.08
N THR A 106 -26.77 9.65 -26.97
CA THR A 106 -25.35 9.96 -26.76
C THR A 106 -25.14 11.35 -26.15
N ASP A 107 -25.93 11.70 -25.12
CA ASP A 107 -25.74 12.99 -24.44
C ASP A 107 -24.65 12.89 -23.37
N ILE A 108 -23.84 13.94 -23.26
CA ILE A 108 -22.78 14.04 -22.24
C ILE A 108 -23.35 13.91 -20.82
N ALA A 109 -24.60 14.34 -20.59
CA ALA A 109 -25.26 14.23 -19.28
C ALA A 109 -25.35 12.77 -18.79
N THR A 110 -25.47 11.79 -19.69
CA THR A 110 -25.54 10.36 -19.33
C THR A 110 -24.23 9.83 -18.74
N LEU A 111 -23.12 10.56 -18.88
CA LEU A 111 -21.84 10.23 -18.25
C LEU A 111 -21.80 10.58 -16.76
N ALA A 112 -22.75 11.38 -16.24
CA ALA A 112 -22.72 11.84 -14.85
C ALA A 112 -22.66 10.68 -13.84
N PRO A 113 -23.40 9.56 -13.98
CA PRO A 113 -23.26 8.40 -13.10
C PRO A 113 -21.95 7.63 -13.23
N LEU A 114 -21.24 7.76 -14.35
CA LEU A 114 -19.94 7.12 -14.55
C LEU A 114 -18.79 7.90 -13.90
N LEU A 115 -18.94 9.23 -13.72
CA LEU A 115 -17.88 10.07 -13.15
C LEU A 115 -17.44 9.61 -11.74
N PRO A 116 -18.34 9.36 -10.77
CA PRO A 116 -17.94 8.88 -9.44
C PRO A 116 -17.19 7.54 -9.48
N ILE A 117 -17.54 6.67 -10.42
CA ILE A 117 -16.91 5.36 -10.62
C ILE A 117 -15.49 5.54 -11.18
N ALA A 118 -15.35 6.37 -12.22
CA ALA A 118 -14.03 6.68 -12.80
C ALA A 118 -13.11 7.34 -11.77
N ILE A 119 -13.63 8.31 -11.01
CA ILE A 119 -12.88 9.00 -9.95
C ILE A 119 -12.44 8.01 -8.87
N PHE A 120 -13.28 7.04 -8.49
CA PHE A 120 -12.90 6.00 -7.53
C PHE A 120 -11.67 5.22 -8.01
N PHE A 121 -11.66 4.74 -9.25
CA PHE A 121 -10.52 3.99 -9.79
C PHE A 121 -9.25 4.83 -9.89
N ILE A 122 -9.38 6.11 -10.28
CA ILE A 122 -8.23 7.03 -10.34
C ILE A 122 -7.66 7.26 -8.93
N LEU A 123 -8.50 7.64 -7.97
CA LEU A 123 -8.06 7.98 -6.62
C LEU A 123 -7.57 6.76 -5.81
N THR A 124 -7.97 5.55 -6.19
CA THR A 124 -7.54 4.31 -5.53
C THR A 124 -6.38 3.60 -6.24
N ASP A 125 -5.82 4.21 -7.29
CA ASP A 125 -4.63 3.67 -7.95
C ASP A 125 -3.43 3.64 -6.99
N GLU A 126 -2.61 2.58 -7.08
CA GLU A 126 -1.50 2.35 -6.17
C GLU A 126 -0.41 3.43 -6.26
N THR A 127 -0.29 4.05 -7.43
CA THR A 127 0.68 5.13 -7.66
C THR A 127 0.35 6.36 -6.81
N LEU A 128 -0.88 6.85 -6.90
CA LEU A 128 -1.39 7.98 -6.13
C LEU A 128 -1.47 7.67 -4.64
N LEU A 129 -1.91 6.45 -4.27
CA LEU A 129 -1.92 6.01 -2.88
C LEU A 129 -0.52 6.08 -2.23
N LYS A 130 0.54 5.74 -2.96
CA LYS A 130 1.92 5.80 -2.44
C LYS A 130 2.39 7.25 -2.25
N GLU A 131 1.95 8.18 -3.09
CA GLU A 131 2.30 9.60 -2.96
C GLU A 131 1.61 10.26 -1.76
N PHE A 132 0.32 9.96 -1.55
CA PHE A 132 -0.45 10.54 -0.46
C PHE A 132 -0.22 9.86 0.90
N ASN A 133 0.31 8.63 0.92
CA ASN A 133 0.55 7.92 2.18
C ASN A 133 1.79 8.47 2.91
N PRO A 134 1.62 9.09 4.10
CA PRO A 134 2.74 9.63 4.86
C PRO A 134 3.69 8.54 5.37
N TYR A 135 3.23 7.28 5.44
CA TYR A 135 4.00 6.10 5.81
C TYR A 135 4.55 5.34 4.60
N GLY A 136 4.31 5.83 3.37
CA GLY A 136 4.71 5.18 2.12
C GLY A 136 6.15 5.45 1.68
N LYS A 137 6.80 6.49 2.23
CA LYS A 137 8.11 7.00 1.77
C LYS A 137 9.33 6.37 2.47
N ASP A 138 9.26 5.10 2.85
CA ASP A 138 10.50 4.39 3.18
C ASP A 138 11.20 4.00 1.87
N THR A 139 12.29 4.71 1.56
CA THR A 139 13.18 4.43 0.43
C THR A 139 13.94 3.12 0.58
N LEU A 140 13.87 2.48 1.76
CA LEU A 140 14.36 1.14 1.98
C LEU A 140 13.31 0.18 1.41
N LYS A 141 13.53 -0.25 0.16
CA LYS A 141 12.91 -1.49 -0.32
C LYS A 141 13.20 -2.54 0.74
N GLU A 142 12.15 -3.08 1.35
CA GLU A 142 12.21 -4.28 2.20
C GLU A 142 12.59 -5.48 1.32
N GLU A 143 13.76 -5.44 0.69
CA GLU A 143 14.39 -6.64 0.18
C GLU A 143 14.87 -7.39 1.41
N SER A 144 14.18 -8.50 1.71
CA SER A 144 14.62 -9.42 2.75
C SER A 144 16.11 -9.70 2.57
N SER A 145 16.87 -9.68 3.65
CA SER A 145 18.27 -10.10 3.64
C SER A 145 18.34 -11.56 3.17
N ARG A 146 18.52 -11.77 1.88
CA ARG A 146 18.70 -13.10 1.30
C ARG A 146 20.18 -13.44 1.29
N LYS A 147 20.49 -14.74 1.35
CA LYS A 147 21.87 -15.20 1.14
C LYS A 147 22.33 -14.70 -0.23
N ALA A 148 23.52 -14.10 -0.25
CA ALA A 148 24.13 -13.64 -1.48
C ALA A 148 24.42 -14.82 -2.41
N ASN A 149 24.10 -14.66 -3.69
CA ASN A 149 24.45 -15.59 -4.75
C ASN A 149 25.73 -15.12 -5.46
N ASP A 150 26.33 -15.98 -6.30
CA ASP A 150 27.52 -15.64 -7.11
C ASP A 150 27.38 -14.31 -7.88
N ALA A 151 26.18 -14.02 -8.40
CA ALA A 151 25.90 -12.79 -9.13
C ALA A 151 25.98 -11.55 -8.23
N ASP A 152 25.54 -11.65 -6.97
CA ASP A 152 25.57 -10.55 -6.01
C ASP A 152 27.01 -10.27 -5.56
N ILE A 153 27.79 -11.33 -5.33
CA ILE A 153 29.20 -11.23 -4.96
C ILE A 153 30.00 -10.52 -6.06
N LYS A 154 29.73 -10.85 -7.33
CA LYS A 154 30.32 -10.16 -8.48
C LYS A 154 29.86 -8.70 -8.57
N LYS A 155 28.57 -8.43 -8.37
CA LYS A 155 28.01 -7.07 -8.39
C LYS A 155 28.59 -6.18 -7.28
N MET A 156 28.89 -6.75 -6.12
CA MET A 156 29.55 -6.05 -5.01
C MET A 156 31.05 -5.83 -5.25
N GLY A 157 31.63 -6.41 -6.31
CA GLY A 157 33.04 -6.26 -6.66
C GLY A 157 33.99 -6.99 -5.70
N LEU A 158 33.50 -7.93 -4.89
CA LEU A 158 34.29 -8.57 -3.83
C LEU A 158 35.37 -9.54 -4.35
N LEU A 159 35.41 -9.85 -5.64
CA LEU A 159 36.44 -10.74 -6.21
C LEU A 159 37.68 -9.99 -6.68
N ASP A 160 37.54 -8.69 -6.93
CA ASP A 160 38.58 -7.83 -7.51
C ASP A 160 39.10 -6.81 -6.47
N GLY A 161 38.71 -6.95 -5.21
CA GLY A 161 39.19 -6.08 -4.12
C GLY A 161 40.67 -6.30 -3.79
N PHE A 162 41.30 -5.29 -3.20
CA PHE A 162 42.74 -5.31 -2.86
C PHE A 162 43.03 -5.08 -1.37
N MET A 163 42.05 -4.59 -0.60
CA MET A 163 42.29 -4.07 0.75
C MET A 163 42.43 -5.14 1.84
N MET A 164 41.39 -5.96 2.00
CA MET A 164 41.26 -6.89 3.12
C MET A 164 40.53 -8.15 2.67
N VAL A 165 41.08 -9.31 3.02
CA VAL A 165 40.46 -10.62 2.75
C VAL A 165 39.44 -10.91 3.84
N LEU A 166 38.16 -11.07 3.46
CA LEU A 166 37.06 -11.41 4.36
C LEU A 166 36.87 -12.93 4.52
N GLY A 167 37.26 -13.70 3.50
CA GLY A 167 37.08 -15.15 3.48
C GLY A 167 37.21 -15.74 2.07
N TYR A 168 36.66 -16.93 1.86
CA TYR A 168 36.70 -17.63 0.57
C TYR A 168 35.31 -18.00 0.06
N TRP A 169 35.10 -17.81 -1.24
CA TRP A 169 33.92 -18.28 -1.96
C TRP A 169 34.35 -19.15 -3.14
N LYS A 170 33.93 -20.41 -3.16
CA LYS A 170 34.30 -21.39 -4.21
C LYS A 170 35.82 -21.37 -4.54
N LYS A 171 36.66 -21.37 -3.50
CA LYS A 171 38.14 -21.29 -3.56
C LYS A 171 38.72 -19.97 -4.08
N LYS A 172 37.90 -18.93 -4.28
CA LYS A 172 38.36 -17.57 -4.59
C LYS A 172 38.30 -16.69 -3.33
N PRO A 173 39.34 -15.89 -3.02
CA PRO A 173 39.29 -14.97 -1.90
C PRO A 173 38.24 -13.88 -2.16
N LEU A 174 37.45 -13.55 -1.13
CA LEU A 174 36.57 -12.39 -1.09
C LEU A 174 37.34 -11.23 -0.46
N MET A 175 37.52 -10.17 -1.22
CA MET A 175 38.33 -9.01 -0.86
C MET A 175 37.51 -7.73 -0.94
N MET A 176 37.68 -6.84 0.03
CA MET A 176 37.01 -5.54 0.02
C MET A 176 37.65 -4.60 -1.00
N THR A 177 36.80 -3.84 -1.70
CA THR A 177 37.21 -2.84 -2.71
C THR A 177 37.45 -1.46 -2.13
N LYS A 178 36.91 -1.17 -0.94
CA LYS A 178 36.98 0.14 -0.28
C LYS A 178 37.42 0.01 1.18
N THR A 179 37.82 1.13 1.77
CA THR A 179 38.23 1.33 3.18
C THR A 179 37.05 1.23 4.17
N TYR A 180 36.13 0.30 3.97
CA TYR A 180 35.08 0.03 4.95
C TYR A 180 35.66 -0.72 6.15
N SER A 181 35.11 -0.45 7.33
CA SER A 181 35.45 -1.21 8.54
C SER A 181 34.64 -2.51 8.57
N ALA A 182 35.28 -3.63 8.90
CA ALA A 182 34.61 -4.91 9.09
C ALA A 182 34.32 -5.13 10.58
N LEU A 183 33.06 -5.39 10.91
CA LEU A 183 32.65 -5.74 12.28
C LEU A 183 32.54 -7.27 12.39
N CYS A 184 33.45 -7.90 13.13
CA CYS A 184 33.42 -9.34 13.39
C CYS A 184 32.76 -9.64 14.74
N LEU A 185 31.55 -10.22 14.72
CA LEU A 185 30.81 -10.64 15.91
C LEU A 185 30.74 -12.16 15.95
N ALA A 186 31.29 -12.76 17.01
CA ALA A 186 31.22 -14.20 17.25
C ALA A 186 31.24 -14.51 18.77
N PRO A 187 31.05 -15.76 19.22
CA PRO A 187 31.30 -16.17 20.61
C PRO A 187 32.80 -16.22 20.99
N PRO A 188 33.17 -16.37 22.28
CA PRO A 188 34.55 -16.67 22.68
C PRO A 188 35.01 -18.01 22.11
N GLY A 189 36.29 -18.11 21.72
CA GLY A 189 36.88 -19.35 21.21
C GLY A 189 36.68 -19.62 19.71
N THR A 190 36.06 -18.71 18.96
CA THR A 190 35.80 -18.89 17.51
C THR A 190 36.86 -18.24 16.60
N GLY A 191 38.03 -17.87 17.14
CA GLY A 191 39.11 -17.26 16.35
C GLY A 191 38.82 -15.84 15.86
N LYS A 192 38.28 -14.96 16.73
CA LYS A 192 38.13 -13.54 16.39
C LYS A 192 39.45 -12.78 16.35
N THR A 193 40.39 -13.23 17.17
CA THR A 193 41.76 -12.73 17.26
C THR A 193 42.55 -13.30 16.10
#